data_AF-A0A1H7P1R0-F1
#
_entry.id   AF-A0A1H7P1R0-F1
#
_cell.length_a   1.000
_cell.length_b   1.000
_cell.length_c   1.000
_cell.angle_alpha   90.00
_cell.angle_beta   90.00
_cell.angle_gamma   90.00
#
_symmetry.space_group_name_H-M   'P 1'
#
loop_
_entity.id
_entity.type
_entity.pdbx_description
1 polymer ?
#
loop_
_entity_poly.entity_id
_entity_poly.type
_entity_poly.pdbx_seq_one_letter_code
_entity_poly.pdbx_strand_id
1 'polypeptide(L)'
;MKIRDNLRDKEYFDTFIEEELEDIQMFEDSLADGEIEEDRIDSIKDEILLIKLGIIIAKYSRGDPLDDIRQEFEDMIDLFCGAWDGGIYEDNLWFASIAYLLGLDSVILNKIRKKINGK
;
A
#
# COMPACT_ATOMS: atom_id res chain seq x y z
N MET A 1 -13.16 -8.49 -17.51
CA MET A 1 -12.59 -7.34 -16.79
C MET A 1 -12.02 -6.37 -17.81
N LYS A 2 -12.31 -5.07 -17.72
CA LYS A 2 -11.74 -4.06 -18.62
C LYS A 2 -10.59 -3.37 -17.89
N ILE A 3 -9.41 -3.38 -18.48
CA ILE A 3 -8.24 -2.64 -18.00
C ILE A 3 -8.61 -1.14 -17.89
N ARG A 4 -8.22 -0.51 -16.78
CA ARG A 4 -8.48 0.92 -16.52
C ARG A 4 -7.35 1.81 -17.06
N ASP A 5 -6.13 1.29 -17.09
CA ASP A 5 -4.96 1.93 -17.69
C ASP A 5 -5.02 1.93 -19.23
N ASN A 6 -4.53 2.97 -19.90
CA ASN A 6 -4.53 3.03 -21.38
C ASN A 6 -3.11 2.99 -21.99
N LEU A 7 -2.08 2.82 -21.15
CA LEU A 7 -0.66 2.84 -21.50
C LEU A 7 -0.02 1.47 -21.34
N ARG A 8 -0.41 0.72 -20.31
CA ARG A 8 0.12 -0.60 -19.97
C ARG A 8 -0.95 -1.69 -20.11
N ASP A 9 -0.51 -2.90 -20.41
CA ASP A 9 -1.37 -4.06 -20.57
C ASP A 9 -1.42 -4.92 -19.29
N LYS A 10 -2.15 -6.04 -19.37
CA LYS A 10 -2.33 -6.93 -18.22
C LYS A 10 -1.02 -7.59 -17.81
N GLU A 11 -0.21 -8.01 -18.78
CA GLU A 11 1.03 -8.73 -18.55
C GLU A 11 2.02 -7.88 -17.76
N TYR A 12 2.14 -6.59 -18.11
CA TYR A 12 2.93 -5.64 -17.33
C TYR A 12 2.51 -5.59 -15.85
N PHE A 13 1.22 -5.48 -15.57
CA PHE A 13 0.72 -5.43 -14.19
C PHE A 13 0.83 -6.77 -13.47
N ASP A 14 0.67 -7.88 -14.17
CA ASP A 14 0.87 -9.22 -13.59
C ASP A 14 2.31 -9.39 -13.12
N THR A 15 3.29 -9.07 -13.98
CA THR A 15 4.72 -9.13 -13.64
C THR A 15 5.07 -8.17 -12.51
N PHE A 16 4.63 -6.91 -12.58
CA PHE A 16 4.88 -5.93 -11.52
C PHE A 16 4.34 -6.41 -10.17
N ILE A 17 3.10 -6.90 -10.12
CA ILE A 17 2.50 -7.37 -8.87
C ILE A 17 3.23 -8.61 -8.33
N GLU A 18 3.68 -9.51 -9.20
CA GLU A 18 4.45 -10.70 -8.79
C GLU A 18 5.79 -10.31 -8.17
N GLU A 19 6.57 -9.45 -8.83
CA GLU A 19 7.87 -8.96 -8.34
C GLU A 19 7.73 -8.24 -6.98
N GLU A 20 6.75 -7.33 -6.84
CA GLU A 20 6.52 -6.58 -5.60
C GLU A 20 6.04 -7.48 -4.44
N LEU A 21 5.33 -8.58 -4.74
CA LEU A 21 4.95 -9.57 -3.73
C LEU A 21 6.16 -10.39 -3.25
N GLU A 22 7.10 -10.70 -4.15
CA GLU A 22 8.37 -11.34 -3.77
C GLU A 22 9.21 -10.43 -2.88
N ASP A 23 9.29 -9.13 -3.20
CA ASP A 23 10.00 -8.14 -2.38
C ASP A 23 9.38 -7.98 -0.99
N ILE A 24 8.04 -7.89 -0.90
CA ILE A 24 7.35 -7.89 0.41
C ILE A 24 7.72 -9.15 1.20
N GLN A 25 7.65 -10.32 0.60
CA GLN A 25 7.91 -11.58 1.30
C GLN A 25 9.35 -11.62 1.83
N MET A 26 10.32 -11.19 1.01
CA MET A 26 11.72 -11.08 1.44
C MET A 26 11.87 -10.16 2.65
N PHE A 27 11.23 -8.99 2.67
CA PHE A 27 11.30 -8.09 3.80
C PHE A 27 10.59 -8.63 5.05
N GLU A 28 9.42 -9.26 4.88
CA GLU A 28 8.67 -9.87 5.99
C GLU A 28 9.47 -11.03 6.61
N ASP A 29 10.16 -11.85 5.81
CA ASP A 29 11.04 -12.93 6.27
C ASP A 29 12.25 -12.38 7.03
N SER A 30 12.97 -11.39 6.48
CA SER A 30 14.12 -10.78 7.17
C SER A 30 13.74 -10.12 8.51
N LEU A 31 12.54 -9.54 8.60
CA LEU A 31 12.00 -9.02 9.87
C LEU A 31 11.71 -10.14 10.87
N ALA A 32 11.13 -11.25 10.41
CA ALA A 32 10.78 -12.39 11.27
C ALA A 32 12.02 -13.13 11.80
N ASP A 33 13.06 -13.25 10.97
CA ASP A 33 14.32 -13.91 11.32
C ASP A 33 15.24 -13.04 12.19
N GLY A 34 14.90 -11.75 12.36
CA GLY A 34 15.67 -10.81 13.16
C GLY A 34 16.99 -10.39 12.50
N GLU A 35 17.06 -10.48 11.17
CA GLU A 35 18.25 -10.08 10.38
C GLU A 35 18.36 -8.56 10.20
N ILE A 36 17.28 -7.82 10.50
CA ILE A 36 17.21 -6.37 10.39
C ILE A 36 17.60 -5.72 11.73
N GLU A 37 18.60 -4.85 11.68
CA GLU A 37 19.00 -3.98 12.81
C GLU A 37 17.80 -3.17 13.32
N GLU A 38 17.68 -3.00 14.64
CA GLU A 38 16.51 -2.34 15.27
C GLU A 38 16.22 -0.94 14.70
N ASP A 39 17.25 -0.17 14.38
CA ASP A 39 17.13 1.19 13.83
C ASP A 39 16.66 1.22 12.38
N ARG A 40 16.65 0.07 11.69
CA ARG A 40 16.18 -0.08 10.31
C ARG A 40 14.76 -0.65 10.21
N ILE A 41 14.22 -1.21 11.29
CA ILE A 41 12.91 -1.88 11.28
C ILE A 41 11.80 -0.95 10.77
N ASP A 42 11.76 0.28 11.27
CA ASP A 42 10.71 1.23 10.87
C ASP A 42 10.83 1.62 9.39
N SER A 43 12.06 1.83 8.90
CA SER A 43 12.31 2.10 7.47
C SER A 43 11.90 0.92 6.58
N ILE A 44 12.10 -0.33 7.01
CA ILE A 44 11.67 -1.51 6.25
C ILE A 44 10.14 -1.62 6.24
N LYS A 45 9.47 -1.33 7.36
CA LYS A 45 7.99 -1.32 7.41
C LYS A 45 7.40 -0.23 6.52
N ASP A 46 8.03 0.94 6.46
CA ASP A 46 7.62 2.01 5.55
C ASP A 46 7.82 1.61 4.09
N GLU A 47 8.93 0.93 3.75
CA GLU A 47 9.15 0.39 2.41
C GLU A 47 8.06 -0.63 2.03
N ILE A 48 7.76 -1.59 2.92
CA ILE A 48 6.68 -2.57 2.73
C ILE A 48 5.34 -1.84 2.48
N LEU A 49 5.05 -0.74 3.19
CA LEU A 49 3.83 0.04 3.00
C LEU A 49 3.76 0.70 1.61
N LEU A 50 4.88 1.26 1.14
CA LEU A 50 4.97 1.89 -0.17
C LEU A 50 4.79 0.85 -1.29
N ILE A 51 5.40 -0.32 -1.15
CA ILE A 51 5.24 -1.44 -2.08
C ILE A 51 3.79 -1.91 -2.13
N LYS A 52 3.15 -2.13 -0.97
CA LYS A 52 1.73 -2.51 -0.90
C LYS A 52 0.83 -1.43 -1.55
N LEU A 53 1.14 -0.15 -1.39
CA LEU A 53 0.43 0.94 -2.06
C LEU A 53 0.59 0.87 -3.59
N GLY A 54 1.80 0.58 -4.08
CA GLY A 54 2.09 0.35 -5.50
C GLY A 54 1.25 -0.80 -6.08
N ILE A 55 1.15 -1.92 -5.37
CA ILE A 55 0.31 -3.06 -5.75
C ILE A 55 -1.17 -2.65 -5.84
N ILE A 56 -1.70 -1.88 -4.88
CA ILE A 56 -3.09 -1.39 -4.90
C ILE A 56 -3.35 -0.56 -6.16
N ILE A 57 -2.43 0.35 -6.50
CA ILE A 57 -2.52 1.16 -7.72
C ILE A 57 -2.47 0.27 -8.97
N ALA A 58 -1.55 -0.70 -9.00
CA ALA A 58 -1.42 -1.64 -10.12
C ALA A 58 -2.69 -2.48 -10.31
N LYS A 59 -3.30 -3.01 -9.24
CA LYS A 59 -4.57 -3.75 -9.29
C LYS A 59 -5.72 -2.88 -9.79
N TYR A 60 -5.80 -1.64 -9.32
CA TYR A 60 -6.75 -0.66 -9.85
C TYR A 60 -6.56 -0.46 -11.36
N SER A 61 -5.33 -0.20 -11.80
CA SER A 61 -4.97 0.04 -13.21
C SER A 61 -5.22 -1.19 -14.11
N ARG A 62 -4.91 -2.40 -13.62
CA ARG A 62 -5.15 -3.69 -14.27
C ARG A 62 -6.65 -3.98 -14.46
N GLY A 63 -7.50 -3.37 -13.64
CA GLY A 63 -8.95 -3.47 -13.77
C GLY A 63 -9.63 -4.34 -12.71
N ASP A 64 -8.92 -4.74 -11.67
CA ASP A 64 -9.39 -5.63 -10.61
C ASP A 64 -10.66 -5.06 -9.91
N PRO A 65 -11.54 -5.92 -9.34
CA PRO A 65 -12.75 -5.47 -8.67
C PRO A 65 -12.44 -4.48 -7.54
N LEU A 66 -13.23 -3.40 -7.45
CA LEU A 66 -12.99 -2.36 -6.44
C LEU A 66 -13.20 -2.87 -5.01
N ASP A 67 -14.08 -3.85 -4.82
CA ASP A 67 -14.32 -4.44 -3.48
C ASP A 67 -13.11 -5.28 -3.02
N ASP A 68 -12.44 -5.98 -3.92
CA ASP A 68 -11.21 -6.73 -3.61
C ASP A 68 -10.07 -5.75 -3.25
N ILE A 69 -9.89 -4.69 -4.07
CA ILE A 69 -8.91 -3.63 -3.79
C ILE A 69 -9.23 -2.91 -2.48
N ARG A 70 -10.52 -2.67 -2.18
CA ARG A 70 -10.95 -2.07 -0.91
C ARG A 70 -10.49 -2.93 0.26
N GLN A 71 -10.80 -4.22 0.24
CA GLN A 71 -10.45 -5.11 1.35
C GLN A 71 -8.95 -5.12 1.60
N GLU A 72 -8.14 -5.26 0.55
CA GLU A 72 -6.68 -5.24 0.68
C GLU A 72 -6.13 -3.91 1.21
N PHE A 73 -6.72 -2.79 0.77
CA PHE A 73 -6.34 -1.47 1.29
C PHE A 73 -6.75 -1.29 2.76
N GLU A 74 -7.90 -1.83 3.18
CA GLU A 74 -8.33 -1.84 4.58
C GLU A 74 -7.40 -2.67 5.46
N ASP A 75 -6.93 -3.82 4.97
CA ASP A 75 -6.04 -4.73 5.69
C ASP A 75 -4.66 -4.10 5.99
N MET A 76 -4.19 -3.16 5.16
CA MET A 76 -2.92 -2.46 5.41
C MET A 76 -3.04 -1.23 6.34
N ILE A 77 -4.25 -0.81 6.74
CA ILE A 77 -4.45 0.43 7.52
C ILE A 77 -3.78 0.37 8.88
N ASP A 78 -3.79 -0.78 9.56
CA ASP A 78 -3.17 -0.88 10.88
C ASP A 78 -1.64 -0.81 10.79
N LEU A 79 -1.04 -1.40 9.74
CA LEU A 79 0.38 -1.21 9.44
C LEU A 79 0.69 0.25 9.12
N PHE A 80 -0.14 0.91 8.29
CA PHE A 80 0.00 2.33 7.96
C PHE A 80 -0.05 3.21 9.22
N CYS A 81 -1.00 2.96 10.12
CA CYS A 81 -1.10 3.73 11.36
C CYS A 81 0.09 3.49 12.30
N GLY A 82 0.66 2.28 12.28
CA GLY A 82 1.78 1.87 13.13
C GLY A 82 3.14 2.38 12.64
N ALA A 83 3.45 2.20 11.36
CA ALA A 83 4.79 2.43 10.81
C ALA A 83 4.96 3.83 10.21
N TRP A 84 3.97 4.34 9.47
CA TRP A 84 4.13 5.52 8.63
C TRP A 84 4.71 6.73 9.39
N ASP A 85 5.86 7.24 8.93
CA ASP A 85 6.55 8.36 9.57
C ASP A 85 6.07 9.74 9.08
N GLY A 86 5.19 9.75 8.08
CA GLY A 86 4.71 10.96 7.42
C GLY A 86 5.16 11.11 5.97
N GLY A 87 6.12 10.30 5.49
CA GLY A 87 6.59 10.20 4.11
C GLY A 87 6.79 11.53 3.37
N ILE A 88 6.83 11.48 2.04
CA ILE A 88 6.72 12.69 1.23
C ILE A 88 5.25 13.06 1.01
N TYR A 89 5.00 14.34 0.69
CA TYR A 89 3.64 14.86 0.49
C TYR A 89 2.83 14.05 -0.54
N GLU A 90 3.48 13.53 -1.57
CA GLU A 90 2.86 12.77 -2.65
C GLU A 90 2.25 11.45 -2.16
N ASP A 91 2.94 10.73 -1.29
CA ASP A 91 2.45 9.46 -0.73
C ASP A 91 1.19 9.67 0.11
N ASN A 92 1.19 10.71 0.95
CA ASN A 92 0.02 11.09 1.73
C ASN A 92 -1.18 11.43 0.84
N LEU A 93 -0.93 12.09 -0.29
CA LEU A 93 -1.97 12.41 -1.26
C LEU A 93 -2.52 11.14 -1.92
N TRP A 94 -1.66 10.17 -2.25
CA TRP A 94 -2.10 8.88 -2.79
C TRP A 94 -2.95 8.10 -1.78
N PHE A 95 -2.50 7.95 -0.53
CA PHE A 95 -3.29 7.29 0.52
C PHE A 95 -4.67 7.92 0.69
N ALA A 96 -4.74 9.26 0.78
CA ALA A 96 -6.01 9.96 0.90
C ALA A 96 -6.91 9.80 -0.33
N SER A 97 -6.32 9.86 -1.54
CA SER A 97 -7.06 9.75 -2.80
C SER A 97 -7.63 8.35 -3.01
N ILE A 98 -6.84 7.33 -2.70
CA ILE A 98 -7.26 5.92 -2.81
C ILE A 98 -8.33 5.60 -1.77
N ALA A 99 -8.16 6.06 -0.52
CA ALA A 99 -9.18 5.88 0.51
C ALA A 99 -10.54 6.51 0.12
N TYR A 100 -10.51 7.69 -0.52
CA TYR A 100 -11.72 8.32 -1.05
C TYR A 100 -12.30 7.55 -2.24
N LEU A 101 -11.46 7.14 -3.20
CA LEU A 101 -11.86 6.37 -4.38
C LEU A 101 -12.54 5.05 -4.00
N LEU A 102 -11.99 4.34 -3.02
CA LEU A 102 -12.51 3.07 -2.54
C LEU A 102 -13.75 3.24 -1.67
N GLY A 103 -14.09 4.45 -1.23
CA GLY A 103 -15.28 4.72 -0.44
C GLY A 103 -15.22 4.11 0.95
N LEU A 104 -14.06 4.20 1.61
CA LEU A 104 -13.88 3.67 2.97
C LEU A 104 -14.82 4.34 3.97
N ASP A 105 -15.16 3.62 5.02
CA ASP A 105 -16.03 4.16 6.06
C ASP A 105 -15.36 5.32 6.84
N SER A 106 -16.19 6.14 7.47
CA SER A 106 -15.74 7.33 8.18
C SER A 106 -14.79 7.05 9.36
N VAL A 107 -14.84 5.86 9.97
CA VAL A 107 -13.94 5.46 11.06
C VAL A 107 -12.53 5.25 10.49
N ILE A 108 -12.41 4.51 9.39
CA ILE A 108 -11.13 4.26 8.71
C ILE A 108 -10.54 5.57 8.15
N LEU A 109 -11.36 6.39 7.49
CA LEU A 109 -10.92 7.70 6.99
C LEU A 109 -10.39 8.60 8.11
N ASN A 110 -10.99 8.54 9.30
CA ASN A 110 -10.50 9.28 10.46
C ASN A 110 -9.17 8.75 11.00
N LYS A 111 -8.90 7.43 10.94
CA LYS A 111 -7.58 6.88 11.27
C LYS A 111 -6.51 7.45 10.33
N ILE A 112 -6.74 7.36 9.02
CA ILE A 112 -5.82 7.86 7.98
C ILE A 112 -5.57 9.36 8.17
N ARG A 113 -6.65 10.14 8.32
CA ARG A 113 -6.56 11.59 8.53
C ARG A 113 -5.74 11.94 9.76
N LYS A 114 -5.91 11.23 10.87
CA LYS A 114 -5.14 11.48 12.10
C LYS A 114 -3.67 11.15 11.91
N LYS A 115 -3.35 10.08 11.20
CA LYS A 115 -1.96 9.69 10.93
C LYS A 115 -1.25 10.69 10.02
N ILE A 116 -1.91 11.16 8.95
CA ILE A 116 -1.35 12.13 8.00
C ILE A 116 -1.22 13.54 8.61
N ASN A 117 -2.18 13.98 9.43
CA ASN A 117 -2.16 15.34 10.02
C ASN A 117 -1.52 15.39 11.42
N GLY A 118 -1.27 14.24 12.03
CA GLY A 118 -0.68 14.14 13.34
C GLY A 118 0.83 14.27 13.23
N LYS A 119 1.33 15.43 13.65
CA LYS A 119 2.63 15.43 14.34
C LYS A 119 2.50 14.66 15.65
#